data_AF-S3XGI3-F1
#
_entry.id   AF-S3XGI3-F1
#
_cell.length_a   1.000
_cell.length_b   1.000
_cell.length_c   1.000
_cell.angle_alpha   90.00
_cell.angle_beta   90.00
_cell.angle_gamma   90.00
#
_symmetry.space_group_name_H-M   'P 1'
#
loop_
_entity.id
_entity.type
_entity.pdbx_description
1 polymer ?
#
loop_
_entity_poly.entity_id
_entity_poly.type
_entity_poly.pdbx_seq_one_letter_code
_entity_poly.pdbx_strand_id
1 'polypeptide(L)'
;MNNKEFCEKLNISEPTLYNWKRDKPLLYKIVMEYKNNNLDKNKDLSEIDELLKYFNDLSILEKEYYLSEIKAKVLKRKIENKE
;
A
#
# COMPACT_ATOMS: atom_id res chain seq x y z
N MET A 1 -11.25 1.90 9.05
CA MET A 1 -11.89 3.18 8.70
C MET A 1 -13.32 2.97 8.21
N ASN A 2 -14.31 3.50 8.94
CA ASN A 2 -15.71 3.48 8.51
C ASN A 2 -15.98 4.55 7.42
N ASN A 3 -17.18 4.58 6.83
CA ASN A 3 -17.50 5.56 5.77
C ASN A 3 -17.50 7.02 6.28
N LYS A 4 -17.87 7.24 7.55
CA LYS A 4 -17.93 8.56 8.16
C LYS A 4 -16.53 9.18 8.31
N GLU A 5 -15.61 8.45 8.95
CA GLU A 5 -14.20 8.82 9.10
C GLU A 5 -13.53 9.07 7.74
N PHE A 6 -13.90 8.30 6.73
CA PHE A 6 -13.36 8.48 5.39
C PHE A 6 -13.89 9.76 4.71
N CYS A 7 -15.17 10.06 4.88
CA CYS A 7 -15.76 11.30 4.39
C CYS A 7 -15.15 12.53 5.06
N GLU A 8 -14.88 12.46 6.37
CA GLU A 8 -14.17 13.51 7.12
C GLU A 8 -12.76 13.77 6.55
N LYS A 9 -11.98 12.72 6.26
CA LYS A 9 -10.66 12.86 5.62
C LYS A 9 -10.70 13.48 4.23
N LEU A 10 -11.74 13.15 3.46
CA LEU A 10 -11.95 13.71 2.12
C LEU A 10 -12.57 15.11 2.15
N ASN A 11 -12.95 15.61 3.33
CA ASN A 11 -13.67 16.85 3.52
C ASN A 11 -14.97 16.92 2.68
N ILE A 12 -15.73 15.82 2.68
CA ILE A 12 -17.04 15.71 2.01
C ILE A 12 -18.10 15.20 2.99
N SER A 13 -19.37 15.41 2.66
CA SER A 13 -20.48 14.80 3.40
C SER A 13 -20.72 13.36 2.96
N GLU A 14 -21.23 12.50 3.86
CA GLU A 14 -21.62 11.12 3.51
C GLU A 14 -22.58 11.02 2.32
N PRO A 15 -23.63 11.88 2.19
CA PRO A 15 -24.47 11.89 1.01
C PRO A 15 -23.71 12.12 -0.30
N THR A 16 -22.65 12.93 -0.28
CA THR A 16 -21.80 13.17 -1.46
C THR A 16 -21.13 11.86 -1.92
N LEU A 17 -20.61 11.08 -0.98
CA LEU A 17 -20.02 9.78 -1.30
C LEU A 17 -21.06 8.81 -1.88
N TYR A 18 -22.28 8.77 -1.33
CA TYR A 18 -23.35 7.92 -1.85
C TYR A 18 -23.86 8.38 -3.24
N ASN A 19 -23.93 9.70 -3.47
CA ASN A 19 -24.32 10.25 -4.76
C ASN A 19 -23.33 9.85 -5.87
N TRP A 20 -22.04 9.76 -5.56
CA TRP A 20 -21.04 9.28 -6.53
C TRP A 20 -21.31 7.86 -7.02
N LYS A 21 -21.93 7.00 -6.20
CA LYS A 21 -22.31 5.64 -6.66
C LYS A 21 -23.24 5.67 -7.88
N ARG A 22 -24.09 6.70 -7.96
CA ARG A 22 -25.03 6.91 -9.08
C ARG A 22 -24.44 7.82 -10.14
N ASP A 23 -23.93 8.99 -9.74
CA ASP A 23 -23.61 10.08 -10.65
C ASP A 23 -22.18 9.97 -11.22
N LYS A 24 -21.29 9.26 -10.53
CA LYS A 24 -19.87 9.07 -10.90
C LYS A 24 -19.37 7.67 -10.51
N PRO A 25 -19.94 6.58 -11.05
CA PRO A 25 -19.69 5.22 -10.57
C PRO A 25 -18.21 4.80 -10.62
N LEU A 26 -17.45 5.28 -11.61
CA LEU A 26 -16.01 5.01 -11.71
C LEU A 26 -15.22 5.70 -10.58
N LEU A 27 -15.53 6.96 -10.27
CA LEU A 27 -14.90 7.68 -9.16
C LEU A 27 -15.22 6.99 -7.83
N TYR A 28 -16.50 6.61 -7.63
CA TYR A 28 -16.92 5.87 -6.45
C TYR A 28 -16.12 4.57 -6.29
N LYS A 29 -15.94 3.81 -7.38
CA LYS A 29 -15.15 2.58 -7.37
C LYS A 29 -13.70 2.83 -6.94
N ILE A 30 -13.00 3.78 -7.56
CA ILE A 30 -11.60 4.12 -7.24
C ILE A 30 -11.45 4.50 -5.76
N VAL A 31 -12.34 5.38 -5.28
CA VAL A 31 -12.33 5.93 -3.93
C VAL A 31 -12.62 4.83 -2.89
N MET A 32 -13.57 3.95 -3.16
CA MET A 32 -13.91 2.83 -2.27
C MET A 32 -12.85 1.72 -2.29
N GLU A 33 -12.23 1.44 -3.45
CA GLU A 33 -11.07 0.55 -3.55
C GLU A 33 -9.90 1.08 -2.71
N TYR A 34 -9.61 2.39 -2.79
CA TYR A 34 -8.60 3.00 -1.92
C TYR A 34 -8.96 2.84 -0.44
N LYS A 35 -10.21 3.16 -0.05
CA LYS A 35 -10.68 2.99 1.34
C LYS A 35 -10.51 1.55 1.84
N ASN A 36 -10.90 0.57 1.03
CA ASN A 36 -10.86 -0.85 1.40
C ASN A 36 -9.42 -1.39 1.42
N ASN A 37 -8.58 -0.99 0.46
CA ASN A 37 -7.17 -1.35 0.46
C ASN A 37 -6.41 -0.75 1.65
N ASN A 38 -6.80 0.42 2.15
CA ASN A 38 -6.21 1.01 3.36
C ASN A 38 -6.88 0.55 4.67
N LEU A 39 -7.91 -0.30 4.60
CA LEU A 39 -8.55 -0.91 5.78
C LEU A 39 -7.75 -2.14 6.25
N ASP A 40 -7.34 -3.02 5.32
CA ASP A 40 -6.60 -4.25 5.63
C ASP A 40 -5.07 -4.05 5.71
N LYS A 41 -4.53 -2.98 5.11
CA LYS A 41 -3.08 -2.78 5.00
C LYS A 41 -2.40 -2.04 6.16
N ASN A 42 -3.09 -1.66 7.23
CA ASN A 42 -2.45 -0.89 8.31
C ASN A 42 -1.33 -1.66 9.04
N LYS A 43 -1.23 -2.99 8.88
CA LYS A 43 -0.08 -3.78 9.37
C LYS A 43 1.04 -3.90 8.33
N ASP A 44 0.72 -4.34 7.10
CA ASP A 44 1.74 -4.55 6.06
C ASP A 44 2.34 -3.25 5.49
N LEU A 45 1.56 -2.16 5.45
CA LEU A 45 2.10 -0.84 5.11
C LEU A 45 3.07 -0.36 6.19
N SER A 46 2.84 -0.66 7.47
CA SER A 46 3.76 -0.25 8.54
C SER A 46 5.15 -0.84 8.36
N GLU A 47 5.25 -2.14 8.04
CA GLU A 47 6.55 -2.80 7.85
C GLU A 47 7.22 -2.35 6.55
N ILE A 48 6.46 -2.15 5.48
CA ILE A 48 6.98 -1.63 4.20
C ILE A 48 7.40 -0.17 4.33
N ASP A 49 6.63 0.66 5.03
CA ASP A 49 6.95 2.07 5.26
C ASP A 49 8.18 2.21 6.16
N GLU A 50 8.31 1.34 7.17
CA GLU A 50 9.51 1.26 8.01
C GLU A 50 10.73 0.81 7.20
N LEU A 51 10.59 -0.22 6.36
CA LEU A 51 11.63 -0.65 5.42
C LEU A 51 12.04 0.51 4.50
N LEU A 52 11.07 1.19 3.88
CA LEU A 52 11.32 2.30 2.95
C LEU A 52 12.00 3.47 3.65
N LYS A 53 11.62 3.78 4.88
CA LYS A 53 12.28 4.82 5.70
C LYS A 53 13.78 4.53 5.82
N TYR A 54 14.14 3.35 6.34
CA TYR A 54 15.55 3.00 6.52
C TYR A 54 16.29 2.83 5.18
N PHE A 55 15.64 2.23 4.18
CA PHE A 55 16.24 2.06 2.87
C PHE A 55 16.55 3.40 2.20
N ASN A 56 15.70 4.41 2.38
CA ASN A 56 15.92 5.74 1.79
C ASN A 56 17.11 6.47 2.42
N ASP A 57 17.38 6.28 3.71
CA ASP A 57 18.50 6.88 4.45
C ASP A 57 19.88 6.32 4.05
N LEU A 58 19.91 5.18 3.35
CA LEU A 58 21.14 4.54 2.89
C LEU A 58 21.80 5.29 1.72
N SER A 59 23.13 5.19 1.65
CA SER A 59 23.90 5.57 0.46
C SER A 59 23.56 4.70 -0.75
N ILE A 60 23.95 5.15 -1.95
CA ILE A 60 23.74 4.41 -3.19
C ILE A 60 24.39 3.02 -3.13
N LEU A 61 25.61 2.93 -2.61
CA LEU A 61 26.35 1.67 -2.52
C LEU A 61 25.69 0.68 -1.55
N GLU A 62 25.20 1.17 -0.40
CA GLU A 62 24.46 0.34 0.56
C GLU A 62 23.14 -0.16 -0.02
N LYS A 63 22.40 0.69 -0.75
CA LYS A 63 21.18 0.29 -1.47
C LYS A 63 21.44 -0.84 -2.45
N GLU A 64 22.53 -0.73 -3.24
CA GLU A 64 22.94 -1.77 -4.20
C GLU A 64 23.33 -3.09 -3.50
N TYR A 65 24.06 -2.99 -2.38
CA TYR A 65 24.42 -4.14 -1.56
C TYR A 65 23.18 -4.90 -1.07
N TYR A 66 22.25 -4.22 -0.40
CA TYR A 66 21.04 -4.88 0.14
C TYR A 66 20.13 -5.42 -0.97
N LEU A 67 20.01 -4.71 -2.09
CA LEU A 67 19.24 -5.20 -3.23
C LEU A 67 19.84 -6.51 -3.80
N SER A 68 21.18 -6.61 -3.82
CA SER A 68 21.88 -7.82 -4.25
C SER A 68 21.65 -8.98 -3.30
N GLU A 69 21.66 -8.73 -1.98
CA GLU A 69 21.38 -9.72 -0.96
C GLU A 69 19.94 -10.28 -1.07
N ILE A 70 18.95 -9.40 -1.23
CA ILE A 70 17.55 -9.79 -1.43
C ILE A 70 17.41 -10.68 -2.67
N LYS A 71 18.04 -10.30 -3.79
CA LYS A 71 18.03 -11.09 -5.03
C LYS A 71 18.66 -12.47 -4.83
N ALA A 72 19.81 -12.54 -4.15
CA ALA A 72 20.49 -13.79 -3.86
C ALA A 72 19.60 -14.72 -3.01
N LYS A 73 18.93 -14.19 -1.98
CA LYS A 73 18.03 -14.95 -1.12
C LYS A 73 16.82 -15.51 -1.87
N VAL A 74 16.23 -14.72 -2.77
CA VAL A 74 15.13 -15.17 -3.64
C VAL A 74 15.61 -16.27 -4.60
N LEU A 75 16.80 -16.13 -5.17
CA LEU A 75 17.36 -17.12 -6.08
C LEU A 75 17.65 -18.44 -5.35
N LYS A 76 18.27 -18.37 -4.16
CA LYS A 76 18.55 -19.55 -3.32
C LYS A 76 17.27 -20.34 -3.02
N ARG A 77 16.19 -19.68 -2.59
CA ARG A 77 14.90 -20.32 -2.35
C ARG A 77 14.35 -21.03 -3.60
N LYS A 78 14.54 -20.44 -4.79
CA LYS A 78 14.10 -21.06 -6.05
C LYS A 78 14.92 -22.29 -6.44
N ILE A 79 16.18 -22.36 -6.02
CA ILE A 79 17.03 -23.55 -6.21
C ILE A 79 16.56 -24.64 -5.26
N GLU A 80 16.41 -24.32 -3.97
CA GLU A 80 16.00 -25.25 -2.92
C GLU A 80 14.59 -25.82 -3.15
N ASN A 81 13.65 -25.03 -3.69
CA ASN A 81 12.29 -25.48 -3.98
C ASN A 81 12.11 -26.18 -5.35
N LYS A 82 13.20 -26.38 -6.10
CA LYS A 82 13.18 -27.11 -7.39
C LYS A 82 13.61 -28.57 -7.26
N GLU A 83 14.04 -28.99 -6.08
CA GLU A 83 14.29 -30.39 -5.68
C GLU A 83 13.08 -30.94 -4.90
#